data_AF-A0A4R1YJP5-F1
#
_entry.id   AF-A0A4R1YJP5-F1
#
_cell.length_a   1.000
_cell.length_b   1.000
_cell.length_c   1.000
_cell.angle_alpha   90.00
_cell.angle_beta   90.00
_cell.angle_gamma   90.00
#
_symmetry.space_group_name_H-M   'P 1'
#
loop_
_entity.id
_entity.type
_entity.pdbx_description
1 polymer ?
#
loop_
_entity_poly.entity_id
_entity_poly.type
_entity_poly.pdbx_seq_one_letter_code
_entity_poly.pdbx_strand_id
1 'polypeptide(L)'
;MWIFHIALALGAVATLLFFIGLTRGAVEAIRDSDKTSDENETAEDGGYAWTAIGAIVASSATVTLAGISPIFIYLGPLLAIGSAAGIGIAFLVGDRR
;
A
#
# COMPACT_ATOMS: atom_id res chain seq x y z
N MET A 1 7.83 14.98 -20.75
CA MET A 1 7.02 15.82 -19.82
C MET A 1 5.66 15.22 -19.50
N TRP A 2 4.92 14.65 -20.44
CA TRP A 2 3.58 14.11 -20.15
C TRP A 2 3.54 12.95 -19.14
N ILE A 3 4.50 12.01 -19.23
CA ILE A 3 4.64 10.87 -18.30
C ILE A 3 4.82 11.34 -16.84
N PHE A 4 5.59 12.41 -16.63
CA PHE A 4 5.80 12.99 -15.30
C PHE A 4 4.50 13.53 -14.71
N HIS A 5 3.72 14.28 -15.47
CA HIS A 5 2.44 14.82 -14.99
C HIS A 5 1.40 13.72 -14.71
N ILE A 6 1.38 12.66 -15.52
CA ILE A 6 0.52 11.49 -15.28
C ILE A 6 0.92 10.79 -13.98
N ALA A 7 2.21 10.52 -13.77
CA ALA A 7 2.70 9.91 -12.54
C ALA A 7 2.40 10.78 -11.31
N LEU A 8 2.57 12.11 -11.43
CA LEU A 8 2.25 13.06 -10.37
C LEU A 8 0.76 13.05 -10.01
N ALA A 9 -0.13 13.09 -11.00
CA ALA A 9 -1.57 13.05 -10.79
C ALA A 9 -2.01 11.72 -10.15
N LEU A 10 -1.51 10.60 -10.68
CA LEU A 10 -1.79 9.27 -10.13
C LEU A 10 -1.28 9.14 -8.69
N GLY A 11 -0.12 9.74 -8.40
CA GLY A 11 0.46 9.78 -7.06
C GLY A 11 -0.37 10.58 -6.08
N ALA A 12 -0.82 11.77 -6.47
CA ALA A 12 -1.71 12.58 -5.64
C ALA A 12 -3.01 11.82 -5.30
N VAL A 13 -3.60 11.12 -6.29
CA VAL A 13 -4.80 10.30 -6.08
C VAL A 13 -4.52 9.14 -5.12
N ALA A 14 -3.43 8.39 -5.31
CA ALA A 14 -3.10 7.28 -4.42
C ALA A 14 -2.77 7.73 -2.99
N THR A 15 -2.09 8.88 -2.82
CA THR A 15 -1.85 9.47 -1.50
C THR A 15 -3.17 9.82 -0.82
N LEU A 16 -4.13 10.37 -1.56
CA LEU A 16 -5.45 10.71 -1.02
C LEU A 16 -6.22 9.44 -0.59
N LEU A 17 -6.22 8.40 -1.42
CA LEU A 17 -6.83 7.11 -1.09
C LEU A 17 -6.17 6.45 0.13
N PHE A 18 -4.84 6.48 0.20
CA PHE A 18 -4.09 5.98 1.34
C PHE A 18 -4.45 6.74 2.61
N PHE A 19 -4.50 8.07 2.56
CA PHE A 19 -4.80 8.90 3.72
C PHE A 19 -6.25 8.67 4.22
N ILE A 20 -7.22 8.56 3.30
CA ILE A 20 -8.61 8.25 3.65
C ILE A 20 -8.73 6.84 4.25
N GLY A 21 -8.09 5.85 3.63
CA GLY A 21 -8.06 4.49 4.14
C GLY A 21 -7.43 4.45 5.54
N LEU A 22 -6.24 5.03 5.69
CA LEU A 22 -5.49 5.06 6.95
C LEU A 22 -6.28 5.74 8.07
N THR A 23 -6.90 6.90 7.81
CA THR A 23 -7.69 7.61 8.83
C THR A 23 -8.90 6.80 9.26
N ARG A 24 -9.62 6.19 8.32
CA ARG A 24 -10.76 5.31 8.63
C ARG A 24 -10.33 4.07 9.42
N GLY A 25 -9.30 3.36 8.94
CA GLY A 25 -8.75 2.18 9.59
C GLY A 25 -8.18 2.46 10.98
N ALA A 26 -7.48 3.60 11.16
CA ALA A 26 -6.98 4.01 12.47
C ALA A 26 -8.11 4.32 13.45
N VAL A 27 -9.16 5.01 13.02
CA VAL A 27 -10.34 5.27 13.87
C VAL A 27 -11.05 3.96 14.25
N GLU A 28 -11.19 3.02 13.32
CA GLU A 28 -11.77 1.71 13.56
C GLU A 28 -10.94 0.91 14.58
N ALA A 29 -9.62 0.83 14.39
CA ALA A 29 -8.70 0.16 15.30
C ALA A 29 -8.69 0.77 16.71
N ILE A 30 -8.75 2.11 16.83
CA ILE A 30 -8.85 2.79 18.14
C ILE A 30 -10.19 2.44 18.81
N ARG A 31 -11.30 2.46 18.06
CA ARG A 31 -12.65 2.15 18.59
C ARG A 31 -12.80 0.68 18.99
N ASP A 32 -12.01 -0.21 18.39
CA ASP A 32 -11.96 -1.63 18.71
C ASP A 32 -11.03 -1.91 19.90
N SER A 33 -9.90 -1.21 19.99
CA SER A 33 -8.99 -1.29 21.14
C SER A 33 -9.63 -0.86 22.47
N ASP A 34 -10.67 -0.04 22.42
CA ASP A 34 -11.47 0.37 23.59
C ASP A 34 -12.49 -0.70 24.03
N LYS A 35 -12.72 -1.76 23.22
CA LYS A 35 -13.65 -2.85 23.50
C LYS A 35 -12.99 -4.15 24.00
N THR A 36 -11.71 -4.38 23.73
CA THR A 36 -11.06 -5.67 24.04
C THR A 36 -10.38 -5.64 25.41
N SER A 37 -11.17 -5.92 26.46
CA SER A 37 -10.73 -6.88 27.48
C SER A 37 -11.23 -8.25 27.01
N ASP A 38 -10.33 -9.23 26.94
CA ASP A 38 -10.53 -10.60 26.45
C ASP A 38 -10.63 -10.74 24.93
N GLU A 39 -9.48 -10.94 24.28
CA GLU A 39 -9.34 -11.98 23.24
C GLU A 39 -7.86 -12.12 22.84
N ASN A 40 -7.28 -13.24 23.29
CA ASN A 40 -5.95 -13.71 22.95
C ASN A 40 -6.01 -14.43 21.59
N GLU A 41 -6.60 -13.80 20.57
CA GLU A 41 -6.60 -14.33 19.22
C GLU A 41 -5.28 -13.93 18.55
N THR A 42 -4.38 -14.91 18.48
CA THR A 42 -3.19 -14.82 17.63
C THR A 42 -3.62 -14.51 16.21
N ALA A 43 -3.29 -13.30 15.74
CA ALA A 43 -3.51 -12.87 14.36
C ALA A 43 -3.10 -13.99 13.39
N GLU A 44 -4.06 -14.46 12.60
CA GLU A 44 -3.87 -15.56 11.67
C GLU A 44 -2.74 -15.21 10.69
N ASP A 45 -1.67 -16.02 10.69
CA ASP A 45 -0.40 -15.83 9.94
C ASP A 45 -0.56 -16.06 8.41
N GLY A 46 -1.78 -15.86 7.91
CA GLY A 46 -2.26 -16.29 6.60
C GLY A 46 -1.87 -15.34 5.48
N GLY A 47 -0.71 -15.53 4.87
CA GLY A 47 -0.46 -15.16 3.47
C GLY A 47 0.40 -13.92 3.19
N TYR A 48 0.89 -13.23 4.23
CA TYR A 48 1.74 -12.04 4.04
C TYR A 48 3.14 -12.33 3.49
N ALA A 49 3.66 -13.55 3.68
CA ALA A 49 4.98 -13.92 3.17
C ALA A 49 5.08 -13.83 1.64
N TRP A 50 4.00 -14.18 0.94
CA TRP A 50 3.98 -14.16 -0.53
C TRP A 50 3.91 -12.74 -1.10
N THR A 51 3.16 -11.86 -0.44
CA THR A 51 3.10 -10.44 -0.82
C THR A 51 4.42 -9.73 -0.53
N ALA A 52 5.09 -10.07 0.58
CA ALA A 52 6.41 -9.55 0.92
C ALA A 52 7.48 -9.98 -0.12
N ILE A 53 7.52 -11.26 -0.50
CA ILE A 53 8.44 -11.75 -1.54
C ILE A 53 8.18 -11.06 -2.88
N GLY A 54 6.90 -10.94 -3.28
CA GLY A 54 6.52 -10.23 -4.49
C GLY A 54 6.99 -8.77 -4.50
N ALA A 55 6.84 -8.06 -3.37
CA ALA A 55 7.29 -6.68 -3.23
C ALA A 55 8.82 -6.53 -3.36
N ILE A 56 9.59 -7.44 -2.75
CA ILE A 56 11.06 -7.45 -2.84
C ILE A 56 11.51 -7.70 -4.28
N VAL A 57 10.91 -8.67 -4.97
CA VAL A 57 11.23 -8.97 -6.37
C VAL A 57 10.90 -7.79 -7.28
N ALA A 58 9.71 -7.18 -7.12
CA ALA A 58 9.32 -6.05 -7.95
C ALA A 58 10.18 -4.79 -7.71
N SER A 59 10.57 -4.54 -6.45
CA SER A 59 11.47 -3.45 -6.09
C SER A 59 12.88 -3.65 -6.66
N SER A 60 13.47 -4.83 -6.48
CA SER A 60 14.82 -5.15 -7.00
C SER A 60 14.88 -5.11 -8.53
N ALA A 61 13.85 -5.61 -9.21
CA ALA A 61 13.74 -5.51 -10.67
C ALA A 61 13.70 -4.05 -11.12
N THR A 62 12.90 -3.21 -10.46
CA THR A 62 12.76 -1.78 -10.78
C THR A 62 14.08 -1.02 -10.66
N VAL A 63 14.82 -1.25 -9.57
CA VAL A 63 16.14 -0.62 -9.35
C VAL A 63 17.13 -1.04 -10.44
N THR A 64 17.17 -2.33 -10.76
CA THR A 64 18.05 -2.88 -11.80
C THR A 64 17.73 -2.28 -13.16
N LEU A 65 16.44 -2.18 -13.51
CA LEU A 65 15.99 -1.63 -14.78
C LEU A 65 16.31 -0.14 -14.91
N ALA A 66 16.20 0.63 -13.83
CA ALA A 66 16.58 2.04 -13.79
C ALA A 66 18.07 2.26 -14.09
N GLY A 67 18.93 1.28 -13.77
CA GLY A 67 20.35 1.30 -14.13
C GLY A 67 20.63 1.04 -15.61
N ILE A 68 19.70 0.40 -16.34
CA ILE A 68 19.84 0.10 -17.78
C ILE A 68 19.33 1.25 -18.65
N SER A 69 18.17 1.82 -18.29
CA SER A 69 17.58 2.94 -19.03
C SER A 69 16.90 3.95 -18.10
N PRO A 70 17.10 5.26 -18.30
CA PRO A 70 16.53 6.30 -17.45
C PRO A 70 15.00 6.32 -17.41
N ILE A 71 14.34 5.74 -18.43
CA ILE A 71 12.87 5.70 -18.49
C ILE A 71 12.26 4.88 -17.37
N PHE A 72 13.01 3.91 -16.83
CA PHE A 72 12.52 3.03 -15.77
C PHE A 72 12.53 3.69 -14.39
N ILE A 73 13.07 4.91 -14.25
CA ILE A 73 13.01 5.66 -12.99
C ILE A 73 11.57 5.94 -12.53
N TYR A 74 10.61 5.93 -13.45
CA TYR A 74 9.19 6.14 -13.17
C TYR A 74 8.48 4.89 -12.61
N LEU A 75 9.09 3.69 -12.70
CA LEU A 75 8.54 2.48 -12.07
C LEU A 75 8.53 2.61 -10.55
N GLY A 76 9.58 3.18 -9.93
CA GLY A 76 9.63 3.35 -8.47
C GLY A 76 8.42 4.12 -7.92
N PRO A 77 8.12 5.32 -8.44
CA PRO A 77 6.89 6.03 -8.15
C PRO A 77 5.63 5.21 -8.45
N LEU A 78 5.53 4.53 -9.60
CA LEU A 78 4.36 3.72 -9.95
C LEU A 78 4.09 2.61 -8.93
N LEU A 79 5.13 1.93 -8.45
CA LEU A 79 5.04 0.92 -7.40
C LEU A 79 4.57 1.51 -6.07
N ALA A 80 5.13 2.66 -5.66
CA ALA A 80 4.73 3.33 -4.43
C ALA A 80 3.24 3.73 -4.46
N ILE A 81 2.76 4.21 -5.61
CA ILE A 81 1.35 4.54 -5.85
C ILE A 81 0.47 3.29 -5.72
N GLY A 82 0.86 2.18 -6.35
CA GLY A 82 0.14 0.92 -6.26
C GLY A 82 0.06 0.39 -4.82
N SER A 83 1.16 0.44 -4.08
CA SER A 83 1.20 0.05 -2.66
C SER A 83 0.30 0.93 -1.80
N ALA A 84 0.38 2.25 -1.96
CA ALA A 84 -0.45 3.20 -1.23
C ALA A 84 -1.95 2.98 -1.50
N ALA A 85 -2.32 2.75 -2.77
CA ALA A 85 -3.69 2.44 -3.15
C ALA A 85 -4.16 1.09 -2.56
N GLY A 86 -3.33 0.05 -2.62
CA GLY A 86 -3.65 -1.26 -2.06
C GLY A 86 -3.90 -1.21 -0.55
N ILE A 87 -3.02 -0.51 0.19
CA ILE A 87 -3.18 -0.32 1.64
C ILE A 87 -4.43 0.52 1.94
N GLY A 88 -4.63 1.62 1.20
CA GLY A 88 -5.80 2.47 1.36
C GLY A 88 -7.12 1.72 1.13
N ILE A 89 -7.19 0.89 0.09
CA ILE A 89 -8.34 0.03 -0.21
C ILE A 89 -8.54 -1.01 0.90
N ALA A 90 -7.46 -1.67 1.35
CA ALA A 90 -7.55 -2.68 2.40
C ALA A 90 -8.18 -2.11 3.69
N PHE A 91 -7.78 -0.90 4.09
CA PHE A 91 -8.40 -0.23 5.24
C PHE A 91 -9.81 0.31 4.94
N LEU A 92 -10.09 0.76 3.72
CA LEU A 92 -11.42 1.26 3.36
C LEU A 92 -12.48 0.15 3.30
N VAL A 93 -12.08 -1.05 2.87
CA VAL A 93 -12.93 -2.24 2.78
C VAL A 93 -13.17 -2.90 4.14
N GLY A 94 -12.55 -2.37 5.21
CA GLY A 94 -12.64 -2.81 6.60
C GLY A 94 -13.94 -3.53 6.96
N ASP A 95 -13.74 -4.78 7.40
CA ASP A 95 -14.63 -5.77 8.00
C ASP A 95 -16.09 -5.85 7.50
N ARG A 96 -16.35 -6.88 6.69
CA ARG A 96 -17.71 -7.32 6.31
C ARG A 96 -17.92 -8.78 6.72
N ARG A 97 -17.45 -9.17 7.92
CA ARG A 97 -17.82 -10.42 8.56
C ARG A 97 -18.37 -10.20 9.96
#